data_AF-A0A5A7SQH9-F1
#
_entry.id   AF-A0A5A7SQH9-F1
#
_cell.length_a   1.000
_cell.length_b   1.000
_cell.length_c   1.000
_cell.angle_alpha   90.00
_cell.angle_beta   90.00
_cell.angle_gamma   90.00
#
_symmetry.space_group_name_H-M   'P 1'
#
loop_
_entity.id
_entity.type
_entity.pdbx_description
1 polymer ?
#
loop_
_entity_poly.entity_id
_entity_poly.type
_entity_poly.pdbx_seq_one_letter_code
_entity_poly.pdbx_strand_id
1 'polypeptide(L)'
;MEGKSDCPYRNAGAAIEDRIKDLLSRMSLREKIGQMTQIERSVVTPSALTDLAIGSVLNGGGSLPFDKALSSDWADMVDGFQSLALQSRLGIPFI
;
A
#
# COMPACT_ATOMS: atom_id res chain seq x y z
N MET A 1 -26.75 18.90 -3.04
CA MET A 1 -25.75 18.90 -1.95
C MET A 1 -24.51 18.23 -2.50
N GLU A 2 -23.55 19.04 -2.95
CA GLU A 2 -22.28 18.63 -3.56
C GLU A 2 -21.36 17.99 -2.52
N GLY A 3 -20.79 16.83 -2.83
CA GLY A 3 -19.88 16.15 -1.90
C GLY A 3 -19.18 14.91 -2.47
N LYS A 4 -19.01 14.83 -3.80
CA LYS A 4 -18.46 13.61 -4.42
C LYS A 4 -17.62 13.89 -5.68
N SER A 5 -16.63 14.76 -5.59
CA SER A 5 -15.46 14.73 -6.49
C SER A 5 -14.39 15.75 -6.08
N ASP A 6 -13.58 15.45 -5.07
CA ASP A 6 -12.36 16.25 -4.83
C ASP A 6 -11.06 15.41 -4.85
N CYS A 7 -11.19 14.11 -5.10
CA CYS A 7 -10.07 13.17 -5.28
C CYS A 7 -10.43 12.11 -6.34
N PRO A 8 -10.34 12.43 -7.65
CA PRO A 8 -10.54 11.47 -8.74
C PRO A 8 -9.88 10.12 -8.51
N TYR A 9 -8.67 10.04 -7.92
CA TYR A 9 -7.99 8.77 -7.66
C TYR A 9 -8.77 7.77 -6.79
N ARG A 10 -9.65 8.27 -5.91
CA ARG A 10 -10.54 7.48 -5.04
C ARG A 10 -11.89 7.15 -5.67
N ASN A 11 -12.20 7.70 -6.84
CA ASN A 11 -13.45 7.42 -7.54
C ASN A 11 -13.32 6.14 -8.38
N ALA A 12 -13.95 5.06 -7.94
CA ALA A 12 -13.95 3.78 -8.67
C ALA A 12 -14.61 3.86 -10.06
N GLY A 13 -15.48 4.86 -10.32
CA GLY A 13 -16.12 5.09 -11.61
C GLY A 13 -15.35 6.02 -12.56
N ALA A 14 -14.23 6.61 -12.13
CA ALA A 14 -13.39 7.43 -13.00
C ALA A 14 -12.48 6.56 -13.88
N ALA A 15 -12.07 7.10 -15.04
CA ALA A 15 -11.11 6.42 -15.90
C ALA A 15 -9.78 6.19 -15.17
N ILE A 16 -9.14 5.05 -15.42
CA ILE A 16 -7.89 4.66 -14.73
C ILE A 16 -6.81 5.74 -14.92
N GLU A 17 -6.66 6.27 -16.13
CA GLU A 17 -5.68 7.33 -16.42
C GLU A 17 -5.93 8.63 -15.64
N ASP A 18 -7.19 9.00 -15.42
CA ASP A 18 -7.54 10.17 -14.61
C ASP A 18 -7.18 9.93 -13.14
N ARG A 19 -7.42 8.71 -12.64
CA ARG A 19 -7.04 8.29 -11.29
C ARG A 19 -5.53 8.32 -11.10
N ILE A 20 -4.77 7.83 -12.09
CA ILE A 20 -3.29 7.82 -12.07
C ILE A 20 -2.75 9.25 -12.08
N LYS A 21 -3.21 10.10 -13.00
CA LYS A 21 -2.74 11.50 -13.12
C LYS A 21 -3.03 12.29 -11.85
N ASP A 22 -4.25 12.16 -11.30
CA ASP A 22 -4.63 12.81 -10.05
C ASP A 22 -3.76 12.32 -8.88
N LEU A 23 -3.57 11.01 -8.73
CA LEU A 23 -2.71 10.46 -7.67
C LEU A 23 -1.25 10.93 -7.78
N LEU A 24 -0.64 10.80 -8.96
CA LEU A 24 0.76 11.17 -9.20
C LEU A 24 1.03 12.66 -8.96
N SER A 25 0.04 13.52 -9.24
CA SER A 25 0.14 14.96 -8.98
C SER A 25 0.11 15.31 -7.49
N ARG A 26 -0.47 14.43 -6.67
CA ARG A 26 -0.58 14.59 -5.21
C ARG A 26 0.58 13.96 -4.44
N MET A 27 1.38 13.11 -5.07
CA MET A 27 2.51 12.43 -4.46
C MET A 27 3.73 13.34 -4.33
N SER A 28 4.30 13.38 -3.14
CA SER A 28 5.65 13.87 -2.90
C SER A 28 6.68 12.96 -3.57
N LEU A 29 7.91 13.46 -3.72
CA LEU A 29 9.02 12.64 -4.23
C LEU A 29 9.27 11.41 -3.36
N ARG A 30 9.17 11.56 -2.02
CA ARG A 30 9.34 10.44 -1.08
C ARG A 30 8.30 9.35 -1.32
N GLU A 31 7.03 9.70 -1.49
CA GLU A 31 5.98 8.72 -1.78
C GLU A 31 6.19 8.06 -3.15
N LYS A 32 6.69 8.78 -4.17
CA LYS A 32 7.03 8.17 -5.47
C LYS A 32 8.14 7.15 -5.34
N ILE A 33 9.19 7.46 -4.57
CA ILE A 33 10.27 6.52 -4.27
C ILE A 33 9.74 5.33 -3.47
N GLY A 34 8.89 5.58 -2.47
CA GLY A 34 8.21 4.54 -1.69
C GLY A 34 7.47 3.56 -2.58
N GLN A 35 6.66 4.05 -3.53
CA GLN A 35 5.93 3.22 -4.49
C GLN A 35 6.83 2.38 -5.42
N MET A 36 8.04 2.85 -5.74
CA MET A 36 9.02 2.09 -6.53
C MET A 36 9.83 1.09 -5.69
N THR A 37 9.67 1.10 -4.36
CA THR A 37 10.46 0.29 -3.44
C THR A 37 9.68 -0.97 -3.06
N GLN A 38 10.35 -2.10 -3.17
CA GLN A 38 9.86 -3.40 -2.70
C GLN A 38 10.78 -3.89 -1.58
N ILE A 39 10.21 -4.26 -0.44
CA ILE A 39 10.98 -4.78 0.72
C ILE A 39 10.61 -6.22 1.05
N GLU A 40 11.51 -6.92 1.73
CA GLU A 40 11.24 -8.27 2.23
C GLU A 40 10.44 -8.20 3.54
N ARG A 41 9.50 -9.15 3.74
CA ARG A 41 8.57 -9.14 4.87
C ARG A 41 9.23 -9.08 6.26
N SER A 42 10.43 -9.63 6.42
CA SER A 42 11.17 -9.69 7.69
C SER A 42 11.69 -8.34 8.16
N VAL A 43 11.79 -7.36 7.25
CA VAL A 43 12.22 -5.99 7.58
C VAL A 43 11.06 -4.99 7.57
N VAL A 44 9.83 -5.46 7.39
CA VAL A 44 8.64 -4.60 7.44
C VAL A 44 8.47 -4.04 8.85
N THR A 45 8.27 -2.72 8.92
CA THR A 45 7.90 -2.00 10.14
C THR A 45 6.63 -1.19 9.88
N PRO A 46 5.84 -0.84 10.92
CA PRO A 46 4.68 0.02 10.74
C PRO A 46 5.00 1.35 10.02
N SER A 47 6.13 1.98 10.36
CA SER A 47 6.61 3.21 9.71
C SER A 47 7.00 3.02 8.25
N ALA A 48 7.43 1.82 7.84
CA ALA A 48 7.71 1.55 6.43
C ALA A 48 6.44 1.64 5.58
N LEU A 49 5.32 1.13 6.07
CA LEU A 49 4.04 1.13 5.35
C LEU A 49 3.27 2.45 5.49
N THR A 50 3.39 3.11 6.64
CA THR A 50 2.69 4.39 6.92
C THR A 50 3.49 5.60 6.43
N ASP A 51 4.67 5.84 6.99
CA ASP A 51 5.47 7.06 6.77
C ASP A 51 6.29 7.03 5.49
N LEU A 52 6.87 5.87 5.15
CA LEU A 52 7.66 5.70 3.92
C LEU A 52 6.82 5.33 2.70
N ALA A 53 5.55 4.94 2.91
CA ALA A 53 4.59 4.58 1.85
C ALA A 53 5.17 3.58 0.84
N ILE A 54 5.82 2.54 1.34
CA ILE A 54 6.40 1.45 0.53
C ILE A 54 5.33 0.84 -0.37
N GLY A 55 5.68 0.66 -1.65
CA GLY A 55 4.76 0.19 -2.69
C GLY A 55 4.55 -1.31 -2.68
N SER A 56 5.55 -2.09 -2.26
CA SER A 56 5.45 -3.55 -2.30
C SER A 56 6.19 -4.27 -1.18
N VAL A 57 5.66 -5.42 -0.79
CA VAL A 57 6.29 -6.38 0.13
C VAL A 57 6.34 -7.75 -0.53
N LEU A 58 7.50 -8.41 -0.53
CA LEU A 58 7.60 -9.82 -0.90
C LEU A 58 7.88 -10.72 0.29
N ASN A 59 7.56 -12.00 0.09
CA ASN A 59 8.06 -13.09 0.91
C ASN A 59 9.11 -13.83 0.08
N GLY A 60 10.37 -13.78 0.51
CA GLY A 60 11.43 -14.58 -0.10
C GLY A 60 11.15 -16.08 0.05
N GLY A 61 11.89 -16.92 -0.69
CA GLY A 61 11.79 -18.36 -0.54
C GLY A 61 12.05 -18.79 0.91
N GLY A 62 11.08 -19.46 1.55
CA GLY A 62 11.15 -19.87 2.96
C GLY A 62 10.82 -18.78 3.98
N SER A 63 10.47 -17.57 3.54
CA SER A 63 10.06 -16.47 4.42
C SER A 63 8.58 -16.63 4.83
N LEU A 64 8.35 -17.51 5.80
CA LEU A 64 7.04 -17.78 6.36
C LEU A 64 6.68 -16.72 7.42
N PRO A 65 5.38 -16.50 7.72
CA PRO A 65 4.96 -15.71 8.88
C PRO A 65 5.55 -16.30 10.18
N PHE A 66 5.47 -17.62 10.31
CA PHE A 66 6.03 -18.46 11.35
C PHE A 66 5.94 -19.95 10.94
N ASP A 67 6.58 -20.84 11.71
CA ASP A 67 6.56 -22.28 11.45
C ASP A 67 5.14 -22.86 11.49
N LYS A 68 4.78 -23.64 10.46
CA LYS A 68 3.46 -24.28 10.30
C LYS A 68 2.28 -23.30 10.19
N ALA A 69 2.51 -22.09 9.69
CA ALA A 69 1.44 -21.12 9.38
C ALA A 69 0.35 -21.74 8.47
N LEU A 70 -0.90 -21.54 8.86
CA LEU A 70 -2.10 -21.86 8.09
C LEU A 70 -2.35 -20.77 7.05
N SER A 71 -3.20 -21.06 6.05
CA SER A 71 -3.58 -20.08 5.04
C SER A 71 -4.22 -18.81 5.63
N SER A 72 -4.95 -18.92 6.74
CA SER A 72 -5.50 -17.77 7.47
C SER A 72 -4.42 -16.88 8.05
N ASP A 73 -3.32 -17.46 8.56
CA ASP A 73 -2.23 -16.68 9.16
C ASP A 73 -1.51 -15.82 8.10
N TRP A 74 -1.43 -16.32 6.87
CA TRP A 74 -0.94 -15.54 5.73
C TRP A 74 -1.87 -14.39 5.38
N ALA A 75 -3.19 -14.64 5.37
CA ALA A 75 -4.19 -13.62 5.10
C ALA A 75 -4.14 -12.51 6.16
N ASP A 76 -4.15 -12.88 7.45
CA ASP A 76 -4.11 -11.96 8.58
C ASP A 76 -2.85 -11.07 8.55
N MET A 77 -1.71 -11.66 8.18
CA MET A 77 -0.45 -10.94 8.02
C MET A 77 -0.52 -9.90 6.90
N VAL A 78 -1.03 -10.27 5.72
CA VAL A 78 -1.17 -9.36 4.58
C VAL A 78 -2.19 -8.27 4.88
N ASP A 79 -3.32 -8.61 5.49
CA ASP A 79 -4.35 -7.64 5.89
C ASP A 79 -3.82 -6.65 6.94
N GLY A 80 -2.99 -7.11 7.88
CA GLY A 80 -2.29 -6.26 8.83
C GLY A 80 -1.37 -5.24 8.15
N PHE A 81 -0.59 -5.67 7.16
CA PHE A 81 0.23 -4.77 6.35
C PHE A 81 -0.63 -3.81 5.52
N GLN A 82 -1.73 -4.29 4.95
CA GLN A 82 -2.60 -3.48 4.10
C GLN A 82 -3.28 -2.39 4.92
N SER A 83 -3.75 -2.72 6.12
CA SER A 83 -4.32 -1.78 7.06
C SER A 83 -3.34 -0.64 7.40
N LEU A 84 -2.04 -0.95 7.55
CA LEU A 84 -1.00 0.06 7.76
C LEU A 84 -0.75 0.92 6.52
N ALA A 85 -0.66 0.33 5.33
CA ALA A 85 -0.49 1.07 4.08
C ALA A 85 -1.66 2.05 3.83
N LEU A 86 -2.88 1.63 4.13
CA LEU A 86 -4.09 2.46 4.02
C LEU A 86 -4.15 3.62 5.03
N GLN A 87 -3.38 3.56 6.12
CA GLN A 87 -3.23 4.66 7.08
C GLN A 87 -2.22 5.73 6.63
N SER A 88 -1.44 5.49 5.57
CA SER A 88 -0.57 6.51 4.98
C SER A 88 -1.37 7.71 4.45
N ARG A 89 -0.70 8.86 4.25
CA ARG A 89 -1.33 10.13 3.85
C ARG A 89 -2.23 10.02 2.62
N LEU A 90 -1.81 9.25 1.60
CA LEU A 90 -2.59 9.02 0.38
C LEU A 90 -3.39 7.72 0.42
N GLY A 91 -3.10 6.82 1.37
CA GLY A 91 -3.76 5.53 1.52
C GLY A 91 -3.64 4.66 0.26
N ILE A 92 -2.45 4.65 -0.35
CA ILE A 92 -2.18 3.79 -1.51
C ILE A 92 -1.96 2.37 -0.99
N PRO A 93 -2.72 1.36 -1.44
CA PRO A 93 -2.51 -0.01 -1.02
C PRO A 93 -1.13 -0.52 -1.49
N PHE A 94 -0.50 -1.40 -0.71
CA PHE A 94 0.71 -2.09 -1.15
C PHE A 94 0.36 -3.33 -1.98
N ILE A 95 1.33 -3.81 -2.77
CA ILE A 95 1.28 -5.07 -3.55
C ILE A 95 2.24 -6.13 -3.03
#